data_AF-A0AA36N2M3-F1
#
_entry.id   AF-A0AA36N2M3-F1
#
_cell.length_a   1.000
_cell.length_b   1.000
_cell.length_c   1.000
_cell.angle_alpha   90.00
_cell.angle_beta   90.00
_cell.angle_gamma   90.00
#
_symmetry.space_group_name_H-M   'P 1'
#
loop_
_entity.id
_entity.type
_entity.pdbx_description
1 polymer ?
#
loop_
_entity_poly.entity_id
_entity_poly.type
_entity_poly.pdbx_seq_one_letter_code
_entity_poly.pdbx_strand_id
1 'polypeptide(L)'
;MGLVQISAEKRCEGFNQRRGPERDASPVTLDPDLDPSSCRDMSFDRSAAERLASDCAASMHEAARRFSAGIQELLDHAAAEAARERQQILEESTALARERQRLEEAWQHLNLERARMEAGGPVSSGHKPNLYPSPRETEQEASLSTSRFSTVAGGPIPNHYIVTVADRAYTVLPLKEPNASSLGHELWNHVVEVPEGWEVLSSQMEGFYHAISVLGQQRWGAMVLGVRNARRGFDAYWTPLFGDGSFAAQLCEADVDWIEPAGPAEEPQRRFRMTYSGLRLVIRKANQSFQATGAKQATAGPQTQTPRMQVAYSPGQGMPAPVYQNGMYPMRPIGVMQPGVTMLPGTYR
;
A
#
# COMPACT_ATOMS: atom_id res chain seq x y z
N MET A 1 40.75 17.89 9.79
CA MET A 1 40.88 17.62 8.34
C MET A 1 41.24 16.16 8.18
N GLY A 2 40.28 15.32 7.76
CA GLY A 2 40.52 13.90 7.49
C GLY A 2 39.64 13.50 6.30
N LEU A 3 40.27 13.36 5.13
CA LEU A 3 39.62 12.88 3.92
C LEU A 3 39.54 11.36 4.00
N VAL A 4 38.33 10.82 4.09
CA VAL A 4 38.07 9.39 3.95
C VAL A 4 37.84 9.12 2.46
N GLN A 5 38.82 8.48 1.80
CA GLN A 5 38.65 7.91 0.48
C GLN A 5 37.85 6.60 0.60
N ILE A 6 36.68 6.55 -0.03
CA ILE A 6 35.92 5.32 -0.22
C ILE A 6 36.16 4.87 -1.66
N SER A 7 37.00 3.84 -1.83
CA SER A 7 37.15 3.12 -3.09
C SER A 7 35.93 2.23 -3.33
N ALA A 8 35.22 2.48 -4.43
CA ALA A 8 34.14 1.63 -4.89
C ALA A 8 34.67 0.63 -5.93
N GLU A 9 35.03 -0.57 -5.49
CA GLU A 9 35.24 -1.72 -6.39
C GLU A 9 33.87 -2.22 -6.87
N LYS A 10 33.53 -1.92 -8.13
CA LYS A 10 32.36 -2.50 -8.81
C LYS A 10 32.69 -3.91 -9.28
N ARG A 11 32.12 -4.90 -8.61
CA ARG A 11 32.02 -6.29 -9.07
C ARG A 11 30.85 -6.38 -10.06
N CYS A 12 31.14 -6.41 -11.36
CA CYS A 12 30.17 -6.73 -12.40
C CYS A 12 30.28 -8.23 -12.72
N GLU A 13 29.57 -9.06 -11.96
CA GLU A 13 29.33 -10.46 -12.32
C GLU A 13 27.83 -10.67 -12.56
N GLY A 14 27.48 -11.24 -13.72
CA GLY A 14 26.18 -11.87 -13.91
C GLY A 14 25.22 -11.25 -14.92
N PHE A 15 25.67 -10.72 -16.05
CA PHE A 15 24.77 -10.50 -17.20
C PHE A 15 24.66 -11.80 -18.01
N ASN A 16 23.76 -12.68 -17.57
CA ASN A 16 23.40 -13.90 -18.30
C ASN A 16 22.77 -13.50 -19.65
N GLN A 17 23.53 -13.75 -20.72
CA GLN A 17 23.09 -13.65 -22.10
C GLN A 17 21.87 -14.58 -22.29
N ARG A 18 20.68 -13.98 -22.41
CA ARG A 18 19.52 -14.68 -22.98
C ARG A 18 19.84 -14.95 -24.45
N ARG A 19 20.21 -16.21 -24.75
CA ARG A 19 20.17 -16.73 -26.12
C ARG A 19 18.75 -16.52 -26.65
N GLY A 20 18.62 -15.69 -27.67
CA GLY A 20 17.38 -15.59 -28.44
C GLY A 20 17.06 -16.94 -29.10
N PRO A 21 15.79 -17.18 -29.45
CA PRO A 21 15.40 -18.40 -30.14
C PRO A 21 16.16 -18.49 -31.47
N GLU A 22 16.88 -19.59 -31.65
CA GLU A 22 17.45 -20.00 -32.93
C GLU A 22 16.34 -19.94 -33.98
N ARG A 23 16.42 -18.95 -34.87
CA ARG A 23 15.63 -18.98 -36.10
C ARG A 23 16.25 -20.07 -36.96
N ASP A 24 15.48 -21.11 -37.23
CA ASP A 24 15.75 -22.10 -38.26
C ASP A 24 16.02 -21.38 -39.59
N ALA A 25 17.31 -21.14 -39.87
CA ALA A 25 17.76 -20.68 -41.17
C ALA A 25 17.63 -21.86 -42.12
N SER A 26 16.57 -21.85 -42.93
CA SER A 26 16.46 -22.76 -44.06
C SER A 26 17.72 -22.60 -44.94
N PRO A 27 18.36 -23.70 -45.36
CA PRO A 27 19.54 -23.62 -46.20
C PRO A 27 19.15 -22.96 -47.53
N VAL A 28 19.70 -21.76 -47.78
CA VAL A 28 19.62 -21.11 -49.08
C VAL A 28 20.45 -21.96 -50.03
N THR A 29 19.78 -22.70 -50.91
CA THR A 29 20.39 -23.36 -52.05
C THR A 29 20.99 -22.28 -52.96
N LEU A 30 22.33 -22.17 -52.93
CA LEU A 30 23.08 -21.33 -53.86
C LEU A 30 22.96 -21.95 -55.26
N ASP A 31 22.47 -21.15 -56.20
CA ASP A 31 22.39 -21.47 -57.61
C ASP A 31 23.82 -21.56 -58.19
N PRO A 32 24.28 -22.72 -58.69
CA PRO A 32 25.68 -22.93 -59.08
C PRO A 32 26.06 -22.30 -60.44
N ASP A 33 25.12 -21.64 -61.13
CA ASP A 33 25.33 -21.10 -62.49
C ASP A 33 25.68 -19.60 -62.53
N LEU A 34 26.05 -18.99 -61.40
CA LEU A 34 26.57 -17.62 -61.39
C LEU A 34 28.03 -17.60 -61.85
N ASP A 35 28.23 -17.18 -63.09
CA ASP A 35 29.54 -16.98 -63.74
C ASP A 35 30.49 -16.12 -62.87
N PRO A 36 31.57 -16.69 -62.30
CA PRO A 36 32.51 -15.99 -61.44
C PRO A 36 33.29 -14.89 -62.17
N SER A 37 33.14 -14.78 -63.50
CA SER A 37 33.77 -13.79 -64.35
C SER A 37 33.07 -12.42 -64.34
N SER A 38 31.82 -12.34 -63.88
CA SER A 38 30.99 -11.12 -63.93
C SER A 38 31.16 -10.18 -62.72
N CYS A 39 32.09 -10.48 -61.80
CA CYS A 39 32.36 -9.67 -60.60
C CYS A 39 33.61 -8.78 -60.72
N ARG A 40 34.12 -8.55 -61.94
CA ARG A 40 35.25 -7.65 -62.14
C ARG A 40 34.73 -6.22 -62.34
N ASP A 41 35.22 -5.34 -61.48
CA ASP A 41 35.13 -3.88 -61.54
C ASP A 41 33.93 -3.17 -60.91
N MET A 42 33.48 -3.64 -59.73
CA MET A 42 32.91 -2.72 -58.75
C MET A 42 34.02 -2.21 -57.83
N SER A 43 34.80 -1.25 -58.32
CA SER A 43 35.68 -0.44 -57.46
C SER A 43 34.78 0.35 -56.51
N PHE A 44 34.51 -0.26 -55.36
CA PHE A 44 33.73 0.35 -54.30
C PHE A 44 34.48 1.63 -53.89
N ASP A 45 33.89 2.79 -54.17
CA ASP A 45 34.49 4.08 -53.85
C ASP A 45 34.54 4.23 -52.33
N ARG A 46 35.67 3.78 -51.77
CA ARG A 46 35.97 3.84 -50.35
C ARG A 46 35.84 5.25 -49.80
N SER A 47 36.10 6.27 -50.62
CA SER A 47 35.98 7.68 -50.21
C SER A 47 34.53 8.12 -49.99
N ALA A 48 33.57 7.52 -50.71
CA ALA A 48 32.14 7.78 -50.51
C ALA A 48 31.64 7.10 -49.22
N ALA A 49 32.08 5.86 -48.97
CA ALA A 49 31.75 5.14 -47.73
C ALA A 49 32.31 5.84 -46.48
N GLU A 50 33.55 6.34 -46.54
CA GLU A 50 34.17 7.09 -45.43
C GLU A 50 33.44 8.42 -45.14
N ARG A 51 32.97 9.12 -46.18
CA ARG A 51 32.16 10.34 -46.02
C ARG A 51 30.81 10.05 -45.35
N LEU A 52 30.09 9.02 -45.82
CA LEU A 52 28.81 8.62 -45.22
C LEU A 52 28.97 8.18 -43.76
N ALA A 53 30.06 7.46 -43.43
CA ALA A 53 30.36 7.08 -42.07
C ALA A 53 30.63 8.31 -41.18
N SER A 54 31.37 9.29 -41.69
CA SER A 54 31.67 10.54 -40.98
C SER A 54 30.41 11.38 -40.73
N ASP A 55 29.54 11.53 -41.74
CA ASP A 55 28.28 12.27 -41.61
C ASP A 55 27.31 11.59 -40.63
N CYS A 56 27.23 10.25 -40.67
CA CYS A 56 26.44 9.47 -39.72
C CYS A 56 26.94 9.66 -38.29
N ALA A 57 28.26 9.60 -38.07
CA ALA A 57 28.84 9.83 -36.75
C ALA A 57 28.56 11.26 -36.24
N ALA A 58 28.69 12.28 -37.10
CA ALA A 58 28.38 13.66 -36.76
C ALA A 58 26.89 13.84 -36.38
N SER A 59 25.99 13.24 -37.16
CA SER A 59 24.54 13.25 -36.90
C SER A 59 24.19 12.57 -35.58
N MET A 60 24.78 11.39 -35.30
CA MET A 60 24.58 10.71 -34.02
C MET A 60 25.10 11.53 -32.83
N HIS A 61 26.26 12.19 -32.96
CA HIS A 61 26.78 13.05 -31.91
C HIS A 61 25.91 14.29 -31.66
N GLU A 62 25.33 14.87 -32.70
CA GLU A 62 24.38 15.98 -32.54
C GLU A 62 23.07 15.52 -31.87
N ALA A 63 22.53 14.37 -32.29
CA ALA A 63 21.36 13.78 -31.67
C ALA A 63 21.58 13.47 -30.18
N ALA A 64 22.73 12.87 -29.84
CA ALA A 64 23.11 12.61 -28.46
C ALA A 64 23.21 13.88 -27.62
N ARG A 65 23.82 14.96 -28.17
CA ARG A 65 23.90 16.26 -27.49
C ARG A 65 22.53 16.87 -27.23
N ARG A 66 21.64 16.85 -28.21
CA ARG A 66 20.26 17.36 -28.06
C ARG A 66 19.49 16.56 -27.02
N PHE A 67 19.63 15.24 -27.04
CA PHE A 67 19.01 14.36 -26.06
C PHE A 67 19.51 14.65 -24.64
N SER A 68 20.83 14.77 -24.44
CA SER A 68 21.39 15.11 -23.13
C SER A 68 20.96 16.49 -22.64
N ALA A 69 20.85 17.48 -23.55
CA ALA A 69 20.37 18.81 -23.21
C ALA A 69 18.90 18.77 -22.75
N GLY A 70 18.04 18.00 -23.44
CA GLY A 70 16.65 17.83 -23.03
C GLY A 70 16.48 17.13 -21.68
N ILE A 71 17.32 16.13 -21.38
CA ILE A 71 17.33 15.51 -20.05
C ILE A 71 17.75 16.52 -18.98
N GLN A 72 18.79 17.32 -19.24
CA GLN A 72 19.26 18.31 -18.28
C GLN A 72 18.19 19.36 -17.99
N GLU A 73 17.49 19.85 -19.02
CA GLU A 73 16.38 20.80 -18.86
C GLU A 73 15.23 20.22 -18.02
N LEU A 74 14.87 18.95 -18.25
CA LEU A 74 13.86 18.26 -17.43
C LEU A 74 14.30 18.12 -15.97
N LEU A 75 15.58 17.80 -15.72
CA LEU A 75 16.12 17.71 -14.37
C LEU A 75 16.13 19.07 -13.67
N ASP A 76 16.50 20.14 -14.37
CA ASP A 76 16.51 21.50 -13.82
C ASP A 76 15.08 21.97 -13.49
N HIS A 77 14.10 21.66 -14.35
CA HIS A 77 12.69 21.94 -14.07
C HIS A 77 12.18 21.17 -12.84
N ALA A 78 12.46 19.87 -12.76
CA ALA A 78 12.06 19.04 -11.61
C ALA A 78 12.71 19.52 -10.31
N ALA A 79 13.97 19.96 -10.36
CA ALA A 79 14.66 20.53 -9.20
C ALA A 79 14.03 21.85 -8.74
N ALA A 80 13.65 22.73 -9.68
CA ALA A 80 12.98 23.98 -9.38
C ALA A 80 11.57 23.76 -8.78
N GLU A 81 10.82 22.78 -9.29
CA GLU A 81 9.52 22.39 -8.75
C GLU A 81 9.62 21.84 -7.33
N ALA A 82 10.54 20.89 -7.09
CA ALA A 82 10.79 20.36 -5.76
C ALA A 82 11.25 21.44 -4.76
N ALA A 83 11.99 22.45 -5.21
CA ALA A 83 12.38 23.58 -4.37
C ALA A 83 11.18 24.45 -3.97
N ARG A 84 10.23 24.69 -4.89
CA ARG A 84 8.99 25.41 -4.60
C ARG A 84 8.10 24.66 -3.60
N GLU A 85 7.94 23.35 -3.78
CA GLU A 85 7.15 22.53 -2.86
C GLU A 85 7.76 22.53 -1.44
N ARG A 86 9.09 22.40 -1.33
CA ARG A 86 9.78 22.48 -0.03
C ARG A 86 9.56 23.83 0.65
N GLN A 87 9.62 24.93 -0.12
CA GLN A 87 9.37 26.27 0.40
C GLN A 87 7.92 26.40 0.92
N GLN A 88 6.94 25.90 0.16
CA GLN A 88 5.53 25.90 0.58
C GLN A 88 5.32 25.11 1.88
N ILE A 89 5.89 23.90 1.98
CA ILE A 89 5.80 23.08 3.20
C ILE A 89 6.41 23.80 4.41
N LEU A 90 7.54 24.50 4.21
CA LEU A 90 8.15 25.29 5.29
C LEU A 90 7.22 26.43 5.73
N GLU A 91 6.64 27.18 4.79
CA GLU A 91 5.70 28.26 5.09
C GLU A 91 4.47 27.75 5.86
N GLU A 92 3.84 26.67 5.37
CA GLU A 92 2.70 26.03 6.03
C GLU A 92 3.06 25.52 7.44
N SER A 93 4.23 24.90 7.61
CA SER A 93 4.70 24.43 8.91
C SER A 93 4.88 25.57 9.92
N THR A 94 5.41 26.72 9.47
CA THR A 94 5.55 27.90 10.33
C THR A 94 4.21 28.54 10.66
N ALA A 95 3.25 28.54 9.73
CA ALA A 95 1.90 29.02 9.98
C ALA A 95 1.17 28.15 11.02
N LEU A 96 1.25 26.83 10.89
CA LEU A 96 0.68 25.88 11.85
C LEU A 96 1.33 26.00 13.24
N ALA A 97 2.65 26.23 13.31
CA ALA A 97 3.34 26.44 14.57
C ALA A 97 2.84 27.69 15.31
N ARG A 98 2.59 28.79 14.58
CA ARG A 98 2.02 30.03 15.15
C ARG A 98 0.60 29.82 15.66
N GLU A 99 -0.23 29.13 14.88
CA GLU A 99 -1.62 28.85 15.29
C GLU A 99 -1.67 27.94 16.52
N ARG A 100 -0.81 26.93 16.58
CA ARG A 100 -0.65 26.09 17.77
C ARG A 100 -0.26 26.90 19.00
N GLN A 101 0.69 27.82 18.87
CA GLN A 101 1.09 28.70 19.97
C GLN A 101 -0.08 29.58 20.43
N ARG A 102 -0.86 30.14 19.50
CA ARG A 102 -2.04 30.95 19.83
C ARG A 102 -3.09 30.15 20.60
N LEU A 103 -3.36 28.92 20.19
CA LEU A 103 -4.30 28.03 20.87
C LEU A 103 -3.83 27.65 22.28
N GLU A 104 -2.53 27.42 22.44
CA GLU A 104 -1.91 27.15 23.75
C GLU A 104 -2.06 28.34 24.70
N GLU A 105 -1.76 29.56 24.24
CA GLU A 105 -1.95 30.79 25.03
C GLU A 105 -3.41 31.00 25.43
N ALA A 106 -4.36 30.76 24.52
CA ALA A 106 -5.79 30.85 24.80
C ALA A 106 -6.25 29.79 25.83
N TRP A 107 -5.74 28.56 25.72
CA TRP A 107 -6.02 27.49 26.68
C TRP A 107 -5.48 27.82 28.07
N GLN A 108 -4.25 28.34 28.16
CA GLN A 108 -3.66 28.80 29.42
C GLN A 108 -4.49 29.91 30.07
N HIS A 109 -4.98 30.87 29.28
CA HIS A 109 -5.88 31.92 29.76
C HIS A 109 -7.18 31.35 30.36
N LEU A 110 -7.85 30.45 29.64
CA LEU A 110 -9.08 29.81 30.12
C LEU A 110 -8.87 29.01 31.41
N ASN A 111 -7.73 28.33 31.54
CA ASN A 111 -7.38 27.61 32.77
C ASN A 111 -7.17 28.55 33.96
N LEU A 112 -6.52 29.71 33.74
CA LEU A 112 -6.38 30.72 34.78
C LEU A 112 -7.74 31.31 35.19
N GLU A 113 -8.64 31.56 34.24
CA GLU A 113 -10.01 32.00 34.57
C GLU A 113 -10.79 30.94 35.33
N ARG A 114 -10.69 29.66 34.95
CA ARG A 114 -11.29 28.55 35.69
C ARG A 114 -10.77 28.51 37.13
N ALA A 115 -9.45 28.55 37.31
CA ALA A 115 -8.84 28.55 38.64
C ALA A 115 -9.28 29.76 39.49
N ARG A 116 -9.46 30.94 38.88
CA ARG A 116 -10.00 32.13 39.57
C ARG A 116 -11.46 31.92 40.01
N MET A 117 -12.29 31.32 39.17
CA MET A 117 -13.68 31.01 39.54
C MET A 117 -13.75 29.97 40.68
N GLU A 118 -12.86 28.97 40.67
CA GLU A 118 -12.77 27.98 41.74
C GLU A 118 -12.27 28.59 43.06
N ALA A 119 -11.29 29.49 43.01
CA ALA A 119 -10.77 30.18 44.19
C ALA A 119 -11.76 31.23 44.75
N GLY A 120 -12.56 31.85 43.88
CA GLY A 120 -13.63 32.78 44.24
C GLY A 120 -14.93 32.11 44.70
N GLY A 121 -14.84 30.88 45.23
CA GLY A 121 -15.97 30.03 45.60
C GLY A 121 -17.10 30.79 46.28
N PRO A 122 -18.37 30.41 46.02
CA PRO A 122 -19.55 31.17 46.42
C PRO A 122 -19.46 31.52 47.90
N VAL A 123 -19.47 32.82 48.20
CA VAL A 123 -19.65 33.35 49.55
C VAL A 123 -20.83 32.61 50.14
N SER A 124 -20.52 31.80 51.16
CA SER A 124 -21.43 30.93 51.89
C SER A 124 -22.72 31.66 52.27
N SER A 125 -23.73 31.61 51.40
CA SER A 125 -25.10 31.97 51.75
C SER A 125 -25.79 30.69 52.22
N GLY A 126 -25.48 30.32 53.46
CA GLY A 126 -26.35 29.53 54.35
C GLY A 126 -26.83 28.19 53.81
N HIS A 127 -25.93 27.20 53.72
CA HIS A 127 -26.39 25.81 53.64
C HIS A 127 -26.64 25.26 55.05
N LYS A 128 -27.92 25.01 55.34
CA LYS A 128 -28.40 24.31 56.54
C LYS A 128 -27.74 22.92 56.61
N PRO A 129 -27.37 22.43 57.82
CA PRO A 129 -26.81 21.09 57.99
C PRO A 129 -27.85 20.06 57.56
N ASN A 130 -27.65 19.47 56.37
CA ASN A 130 -28.46 18.39 55.89
C ASN A 130 -27.97 17.10 56.54
N LEU A 131 -28.61 16.77 57.66
CA LEU A 131 -28.57 15.47 58.32
C LEU A 131 -29.22 14.44 57.38
N TYR A 132 -28.45 13.84 56.48
CA TYR A 132 -28.84 12.55 55.91
C TYR A 132 -27.70 11.54 56.04
N PRO A 133 -28.03 10.28 56.39
CA PRO A 133 -27.04 9.28 56.72
C PRO A 133 -26.36 8.75 55.47
N SER A 134 -25.06 8.52 55.62
CA SER A 134 -24.21 7.75 54.72
C SER A 134 -24.84 6.40 54.36
N PRO A 135 -25.13 6.12 53.08
CA PRO A 135 -25.37 4.77 52.62
C PRO A 135 -24.02 4.07 52.55
N ARG A 136 -23.90 3.05 53.40
CA ARG A 136 -22.89 2.00 53.40
C ARG A 136 -22.53 1.58 51.97
N GLU A 137 -21.22 1.54 51.74
CA GLU A 137 -20.51 0.34 51.25
C GLU A 137 -21.40 -0.62 50.48
N THR A 138 -21.68 -0.28 49.23
CA THR A 138 -21.96 -1.32 48.24
C THR A 138 -20.67 -1.43 47.45
N GLU A 139 -19.88 -2.42 47.83
CA GLU A 139 -18.86 -3.06 47.01
C GLU A 139 -19.52 -3.50 45.70
N GLN A 140 -19.79 -2.55 44.80
CA GLN A 140 -20.09 -2.87 43.43
C GLN A 140 -18.73 -3.02 42.77
N GLU A 141 -18.21 -4.23 42.98
CA GLU A 141 -17.16 -4.84 42.20
C GLU A 141 -17.17 -4.23 40.82
N ALA A 142 -16.01 -3.69 40.47
CA ALA A 142 -15.61 -3.45 39.11
C ALA A 142 -16.03 -4.68 38.29
N SER A 143 -17.23 -4.59 37.73
CA SER A 143 -17.65 -5.30 36.56
C SER A 143 -16.73 -4.75 35.50
N LEU A 144 -15.49 -5.26 35.50
CA LEU A 144 -14.67 -5.39 34.33
C LEU A 144 -15.67 -5.79 33.28
N SER A 145 -15.96 -4.80 32.43
CA SER A 145 -16.67 -4.95 31.19
C SER A 145 -15.86 -6.00 30.45
N THR A 146 -16.15 -7.25 30.78
CA THR A 146 -16.00 -8.40 29.93
C THR A 146 -16.98 -8.07 28.84
N SER A 147 -16.52 -7.18 27.96
CA SER A 147 -17.07 -6.89 26.66
C SER A 147 -17.35 -8.27 26.13
N ARG A 148 -18.62 -8.66 26.22
CA ARG A 148 -19.08 -9.96 25.76
C ARG A 148 -18.76 -9.89 24.29
N PHE A 149 -17.64 -10.50 23.94
CA PHE A 149 -17.12 -10.57 22.60
C PHE A 149 -18.29 -11.00 21.74
N SER A 150 -18.89 -10.04 21.05
CA SER A 150 -19.94 -10.31 20.08
C SER A 150 -19.21 -10.98 18.92
N THR A 151 -18.96 -12.27 19.07
CA THR A 151 -18.95 -13.20 17.96
C THR A 151 -20.31 -12.97 17.32
N VAL A 152 -20.36 -12.11 16.31
CA VAL A 152 -21.56 -11.89 15.50
C VAL A 152 -21.79 -13.22 14.80
N ALA A 153 -22.53 -14.08 15.47
CA ALA A 153 -22.77 -15.45 15.06
C ALA A 153 -23.59 -15.40 13.77
N GLY A 154 -22.93 -15.60 12.63
CA GLY A 154 -23.51 -15.96 11.34
C GLY A 154 -24.61 -15.05 10.74
N GLY A 155 -24.93 -13.91 11.36
CA GLY A 155 -25.99 -13.03 10.91
C GLY A 155 -25.68 -12.36 9.56
N PRO A 156 -26.72 -11.91 8.82
CA PRO A 156 -26.51 -11.14 7.61
C PRO A 156 -25.74 -9.84 7.92
N ILE A 157 -24.77 -9.51 7.07
CA ILE A 157 -23.98 -8.28 7.21
C ILE A 157 -24.87 -7.06 6.91
N PRO A 158 -25.02 -6.09 7.82
CA PRO A 158 -25.85 -4.92 7.57
C PRO A 158 -25.33 -4.07 6.41
N ASN A 159 -26.23 -3.51 5.60
CA ASN A 159 -25.88 -2.82 4.35
C ASN A 159 -24.91 -1.64 4.51
N HIS A 160 -24.91 -0.94 5.64
CA HIS A 160 -24.01 0.21 5.89
C HIS A 160 -22.55 -0.21 6.13
N TYR A 161 -22.28 -1.51 6.31
CA TYR A 161 -20.92 -2.06 6.36
C TYR A 161 -20.40 -2.52 4.99
N ILE A 162 -21.22 -2.41 3.93
CA ILE A 162 -20.93 -2.97 2.62
C ILE A 162 -20.54 -1.85 1.65
N VAL A 163 -19.43 -2.05 0.94
CA VAL A 163 -19.01 -1.21 -0.19
C VAL A 163 -19.12 -2.03 -1.47
N THR A 164 -19.75 -1.45 -2.50
CA THR A 164 -19.90 -2.10 -3.80
C THR A 164 -18.86 -1.58 -4.78
N VAL A 165 -18.11 -2.48 -5.44
CA VAL A 165 -17.14 -2.15 -6.49
C VAL A 165 -17.34 -3.10 -7.65
N ALA A 166 -17.59 -2.58 -8.86
CA ALA A 166 -17.84 -3.38 -10.07
C ALA A 166 -18.84 -4.53 -9.82
N ASP A 167 -20.02 -4.18 -9.29
CA ASP A 167 -21.14 -5.10 -8.97
C ASP A 167 -20.85 -6.18 -7.92
N ARG A 168 -19.72 -6.10 -7.22
CA ARG A 168 -19.36 -7.00 -6.13
C ARG A 168 -19.45 -6.28 -4.80
N ALA A 169 -19.94 -6.98 -3.78
CA ALA A 169 -20.08 -6.48 -2.42
C ALA A 169 -18.86 -6.86 -1.57
N TYR A 170 -18.29 -5.89 -0.88
CA TYR A 170 -17.10 -6.02 -0.03
C TYR A 170 -17.37 -5.47 1.35
N THR A 171 -16.68 -6.00 2.35
CA THR A 171 -16.65 -5.48 3.72
C THR A 171 -15.37 -5.98 4.40
N VAL A 172 -15.19 -5.64 5.68
CA VAL A 172 -14.02 -6.02 6.46
C VAL A 172 -14.41 -6.76 7.73
N LEU A 173 -13.52 -7.59 8.25
CA LEU A 173 -13.69 -8.30 9.51
C LEU A 173 -12.60 -7.92 10.54
N PRO A 174 -12.97 -7.77 11.82
CA PRO A 174 -14.37 -7.70 12.27
C PRO A 174 -15.10 -6.49 11.67
N LEU A 175 -16.42 -6.50 11.68
CA LEU A 175 -17.23 -5.48 10.97
C LEU A 175 -16.93 -4.07 11.49
N LYS A 176 -16.75 -3.13 10.55
CA LYS A 176 -16.56 -1.70 10.82
C LYS A 176 -17.04 -0.87 9.64
N GLU A 177 -17.61 0.30 9.93
CA GLU A 177 -18.11 1.19 8.86
C GLU A 177 -16.95 1.70 7.99
N PRO A 178 -17.15 1.91 6.68
CA PRO A 178 -16.09 2.35 5.76
C PRO A 178 -15.42 3.66 6.19
N ASN A 179 -16.18 4.59 6.75
CA ASN A 179 -15.75 5.92 7.18
C ASN A 179 -15.24 5.98 8.63
N ALA A 180 -15.18 4.85 9.35
CA ALA A 180 -14.79 4.83 10.75
C ALA A 180 -13.37 5.34 10.96
N SER A 181 -13.21 6.42 11.73
CA SER A 181 -11.91 7.04 12.03
C SER A 181 -11.23 6.47 13.29
N SER A 182 -11.97 5.78 14.15
CA SER A 182 -11.42 5.22 15.38
C SER A 182 -10.68 3.91 15.10
N LEU A 183 -9.39 3.89 15.43
CA LEU A 183 -8.61 2.66 15.48
C LEU A 183 -9.15 1.79 16.61
N GLY A 184 -9.69 0.62 16.26
CA GLY A 184 -10.12 -0.34 17.27
C GLY A 184 -8.93 -1.13 17.77
N HIS A 185 -8.39 -0.80 18.95
CA HIS A 185 -7.31 -1.61 19.58
C HIS A 185 -7.80 -2.98 20.08
N GLU A 186 -9.12 -3.20 20.08
CA GLU A 186 -9.81 -4.36 20.65
C GLU A 186 -9.61 -5.68 19.88
N LEU A 187 -8.78 -5.68 18.83
CA LEU A 187 -8.71 -6.78 17.86
C LEU A 187 -7.58 -7.77 18.09
N TRP A 188 -6.65 -7.47 19.00
CA TRP A 188 -5.53 -8.37 19.27
C TRP A 188 -6.02 -9.72 19.80
N ASN A 189 -5.56 -10.81 19.18
CA ASN A 189 -5.97 -12.20 19.43
C ASN A 189 -7.46 -12.49 19.21
N HIS A 190 -8.20 -11.60 18.53
CA HIS A 190 -9.61 -11.83 18.24
C HIS A 190 -9.77 -12.83 17.09
N VAL A 191 -10.63 -13.84 17.27
CA VAL A 191 -11.00 -14.77 16.19
C VAL A 191 -12.24 -14.24 15.48
N VAL A 192 -12.10 -13.97 14.18
CA VAL A 192 -13.22 -13.61 13.30
C VAL A 192 -13.64 -14.80 12.46
N GLU A 193 -14.93 -14.88 12.16
CA GLU A 193 -15.49 -15.89 11.29
C GLU A 193 -16.07 -15.23 10.04
N VAL A 194 -15.75 -15.79 8.87
CA VAL A 194 -16.26 -15.35 7.58
C VAL A 194 -17.71 -15.83 7.44
N PRO A 195 -18.70 -14.93 7.30
CA PRO A 195 -20.11 -15.29 7.17
C PRO A 195 -20.41 -16.16 5.94
N GLU A 196 -21.54 -16.86 5.95
CA GLU A 196 -21.90 -17.76 4.86
C GLU A 196 -22.18 -16.98 3.56
N GLY A 197 -21.72 -17.52 2.44
CA GLY A 197 -21.79 -16.83 1.14
C GLY A 197 -20.78 -15.69 0.98
N TRP A 198 -19.86 -15.51 1.94
CA TRP A 198 -18.71 -14.62 1.84
C TRP A 198 -17.41 -15.42 1.78
N GLU A 199 -16.39 -14.81 1.18
CA GLU A 199 -15.05 -15.37 1.10
C GLU A 199 -14.01 -14.28 1.34
N VAL A 200 -12.82 -14.68 1.78
CA VAL A 200 -11.69 -13.76 1.93
C VAL A 200 -11.26 -13.22 0.57
N LEU A 201 -11.04 -11.92 0.49
CA LEU A 201 -10.57 -11.27 -0.74
C LEU A 201 -9.21 -11.84 -1.16
N SER A 202 -9.10 -12.33 -2.39
CA SER A 202 -7.84 -12.87 -2.94
C SER A 202 -7.20 -11.89 -3.91
N SER A 203 -5.89 -11.67 -3.79
CA SER A 203 -5.08 -10.91 -4.78
C SER A 203 -5.10 -11.50 -6.19
N GLN A 204 -5.45 -12.79 -6.33
CA GLN A 204 -5.53 -13.46 -7.62
C GLN A 204 -6.86 -13.24 -8.35
N MET A 205 -7.82 -12.55 -7.74
CA MET A 205 -9.11 -12.33 -8.38
C MET A 205 -9.02 -11.28 -9.50
N GLU A 206 -9.83 -11.46 -10.53
CA GLU A 206 -10.04 -10.44 -11.54
C GLU A 206 -10.62 -9.16 -10.92
N GLY A 207 -10.03 -8.01 -11.29
CA GLY A 207 -10.40 -6.70 -10.76
C GLY A 207 -9.83 -6.38 -9.38
N PHE A 208 -8.92 -7.20 -8.85
CA PHE A 208 -8.33 -7.01 -7.51
C PHE A 208 -7.78 -5.60 -7.30
N TYR A 209 -6.91 -5.12 -8.19
CA TYR A 209 -6.27 -3.80 -8.04
C TYR A 209 -7.27 -2.64 -8.00
N HIS A 210 -8.35 -2.75 -8.78
CA HIS A 210 -9.42 -1.76 -8.73
C HIS A 210 -10.18 -1.82 -7.40
N ALA A 211 -10.53 -3.03 -6.94
CA ALA A 211 -11.21 -3.23 -5.67
C ALA A 211 -10.37 -2.73 -4.49
N ILE A 212 -9.10 -3.13 -4.37
CA ILE A 212 -8.24 -2.72 -3.25
C ILE A 212 -7.93 -1.22 -3.30
N SER A 213 -7.85 -0.62 -4.50
CA SER A 213 -7.74 0.84 -4.65
C SER A 213 -8.93 1.55 -4.02
N VAL A 214 -10.17 1.13 -4.32
CA VAL A 214 -11.37 1.75 -3.75
C VAL A 214 -11.51 1.46 -2.26
N LEU A 215 -11.28 0.22 -1.83
CA LEU A 215 -11.41 -0.20 -0.44
C LEU A 215 -10.33 0.43 0.44
N GLY A 216 -9.10 0.53 -0.04
CA GLY A 216 -7.98 1.12 0.69
C GLY A 216 -8.05 2.63 0.85
N GLN A 217 -8.94 3.33 0.12
CA GLN A 217 -9.25 4.76 0.34
C GLN A 217 -10.28 4.98 1.46
N GLN A 218 -10.89 3.92 1.96
CA GLN A 218 -11.75 3.97 3.13
C GLN A 218 -10.93 3.73 4.40
N ARG A 219 -11.43 4.22 5.55
CA ARG A 219 -10.69 4.17 6.83
C ARG A 219 -10.87 2.85 7.57
N TRP A 220 -12.07 2.29 7.54
CA TRP A 220 -12.42 1.00 8.16
C TRP A 220 -12.05 0.85 9.66
N GLY A 221 -11.70 1.93 10.36
CA GLY A 221 -11.14 1.88 11.71
C GLY A 221 -9.91 0.99 11.85
N ALA A 222 -9.07 0.89 10.82
CA ALA A 222 -7.85 0.09 10.79
C ALA A 222 -6.73 0.79 10.01
N MET A 223 -5.48 0.55 10.37
CA MET A 223 -4.32 1.09 9.64
C MET A 223 -4.02 0.30 8.37
N VAL A 224 -4.31 -1.01 8.37
CA VAL A 224 -4.06 -1.90 7.24
C VAL A 224 -5.24 -2.81 6.96
N LEU A 225 -5.38 -3.17 5.68
CA LEU A 225 -6.30 -4.18 5.18
C LEU A 225 -5.53 -5.44 4.81
N GLY A 226 -5.91 -6.57 5.40
CA GLY A 226 -5.36 -7.88 5.09
C GLY A 226 -6.14 -8.56 3.97
N VAL A 227 -5.44 -9.06 2.96
CA VAL A 227 -6.01 -9.80 1.82
C VAL A 227 -5.24 -11.09 1.60
N ARG A 228 -5.88 -12.12 1.08
CA ARG A 228 -5.22 -13.40 0.82
C ARG A 228 -4.33 -13.32 -0.42
N ASN A 229 -3.09 -13.77 -0.30
CA ASN A 229 -2.13 -13.76 -1.39
C ASN A 229 -2.07 -15.09 -2.16
N ALA A 230 -1.33 -15.10 -3.26
CA ALA A 230 -1.16 -16.28 -4.13
C ALA A 230 -0.55 -17.50 -3.41
N ARG A 231 0.23 -17.28 -2.36
CA ARG A 231 0.89 -18.32 -1.54
C ARG A 231 0.00 -18.83 -0.40
N ARG A 232 -1.27 -18.46 -0.40
CA ARG A 232 -2.24 -18.73 0.67
C ARG A 232 -1.93 -18.02 2.00
N GLY A 233 -0.92 -17.14 2.04
CA GLY A 233 -0.66 -16.21 3.13
C GLY A 233 -1.49 -14.93 3.00
N PHE A 234 -1.06 -13.87 3.67
CA PHE A 234 -1.73 -12.57 3.65
C PHE A 234 -0.79 -11.46 3.25
N ASP A 235 -1.30 -10.51 2.48
CA ASP A 235 -0.64 -9.24 2.21
C ASP A 235 -1.41 -8.13 2.92
N ALA A 236 -0.70 -7.08 3.36
CA ALA A 236 -1.28 -5.94 4.04
C ALA A 236 -1.22 -4.69 3.16
N TYR A 237 -2.32 -3.95 3.09
CA TYR A 237 -2.43 -2.70 2.32
C TYR A 237 -2.79 -1.55 3.23
N TRP A 238 -2.14 -0.40 3.07
CA TRP A 238 -2.39 0.78 3.91
C TRP A 238 -3.79 1.36 3.71
N THR A 239 -4.35 1.93 4.77
CA THR A 239 -5.54 2.80 4.74
C THR A 239 -5.15 4.26 5.00
N PRO A 240 -6.08 5.23 4.90
CA PRO A 240 -5.80 6.62 5.23
C PRO A 240 -5.58 6.88 6.73
N LEU A 241 -5.77 5.88 7.59
CA LEU A 241 -5.48 6.03 9.03
C LEU A 241 -3.98 5.88 9.36
N PHE A 242 -3.16 5.48 8.39
CA PHE A 242 -1.71 5.44 8.56
C PHE A 242 -1.04 6.71 8.02
N GLY A 243 -0.22 7.36 8.85
CA GLY A 243 0.51 8.56 8.48
C GLY A 243 -0.42 9.73 8.15
N ASP A 244 -0.20 10.35 6.99
CA ASP A 244 -1.04 11.40 6.41
C ASP A 244 -2.07 10.87 5.38
N GLY A 245 -2.12 9.54 5.20
CA GLY A 245 -2.98 8.86 4.23
C GLY A 245 -2.49 8.86 2.78
N SER A 246 -1.32 9.44 2.48
CA SER A 246 -0.75 9.47 1.12
C SER A 246 -0.45 8.09 0.53
N PHE A 247 -0.28 7.08 1.39
CA PHE A 247 0.00 5.70 1.00
C PHE A 247 -1.26 4.81 0.92
N ALA A 248 -2.45 5.37 1.04
CA ALA A 248 -3.70 4.61 1.00
C ALA A 248 -3.80 3.69 -0.24
N ALA A 249 -4.22 2.45 0.01
CA ALA A 249 -4.28 1.34 -0.96
C ALA A 249 -2.94 0.83 -1.52
N GLN A 250 -1.79 1.32 -1.03
CA GLN A 250 -0.49 0.76 -1.40
C GLN A 250 -0.17 -0.49 -0.56
N LEU A 251 0.58 -1.41 -1.15
CA LEU A 251 1.08 -2.58 -0.44
C LEU A 251 2.04 -2.12 0.67
N CYS A 252 1.69 -2.43 1.91
CA CYS A 252 2.52 -2.21 3.09
C CYS A 252 3.59 -3.30 3.19
N GLU A 253 3.13 -4.54 3.25
CA GLU A 253 3.97 -5.70 3.53
C GLU A 253 3.33 -6.95 2.91
N ALA A 254 4.17 -7.85 2.40
CA ALA A 254 3.75 -9.11 1.82
C ALA A 254 4.03 -10.26 2.79
N ASP A 255 3.21 -11.30 2.75
CA ASP A 255 3.30 -12.48 3.64
C ASP A 255 3.29 -12.17 5.14
N VAL A 256 2.44 -11.25 5.57
CA VAL A 256 2.30 -10.91 6.98
C VAL A 256 1.80 -12.10 7.79
N ASP A 257 2.33 -12.25 9.01
CA ASP A 257 1.93 -13.23 10.03
C ASP A 257 0.85 -12.68 10.98
N TRP A 258 0.26 -11.54 10.63
CA TRP A 258 -0.74 -10.80 11.42
C TRP A 258 -2.15 -11.43 11.40
N ILE A 259 -2.33 -12.45 10.56
CA ILE A 259 -3.58 -13.20 10.40
C ILE A 259 -3.23 -14.69 10.40
N GLU A 260 -3.75 -15.39 11.40
CA GLU A 260 -3.54 -16.82 11.53
C GLU A 260 -4.86 -17.56 11.34
N PRO A 261 -4.88 -18.64 10.57
CA PRO A 261 -6.04 -19.52 10.56
C PRO A 261 -6.37 -20.09 11.93
N ALA A 262 -7.65 -20.02 12.31
CA ALA A 262 -8.16 -20.47 13.61
C ALA A 262 -9.25 -21.54 13.44
N GLY A 263 -8.91 -22.66 12.81
CA GLY A 263 -9.81 -23.80 12.61
C GLY A 263 -9.06 -25.10 12.37
N PRO A 264 -9.74 -26.25 12.45
CA PRO A 264 -9.14 -27.54 12.11
C PRO A 264 -8.65 -27.52 10.65
N ALA A 265 -7.51 -28.18 10.39
CA ALA A 265 -6.86 -28.17 9.06
C ALA A 265 -7.72 -28.81 7.96
N GLU A 266 -8.73 -29.61 8.33
CA GLU A 266 -9.59 -30.38 7.43
C GLU A 266 -10.81 -29.57 6.94
N GLU A 267 -11.14 -28.43 7.57
CA GLU A 267 -12.30 -27.62 7.20
C GLU A 267 -11.93 -26.43 6.31
N PRO A 268 -12.87 -25.94 5.47
CA PRO A 268 -12.70 -24.68 4.77
C PRO A 268 -12.38 -23.58 5.78
N GLN A 269 -11.25 -22.92 5.55
CA GLN A 269 -10.66 -21.95 6.45
C GLN A 269 -11.53 -20.69 6.53
N ARG A 270 -12.51 -20.69 7.44
CA ARG A 270 -13.46 -19.59 7.66
C ARG A 270 -13.19 -18.79 8.92
N ARG A 271 -12.34 -19.30 9.80
CA ARG A 271 -12.00 -18.65 11.07
C ARG A 271 -10.55 -18.19 11.04
N PHE A 272 -10.33 -16.94 11.46
CA PHE A 272 -9.04 -16.30 11.43
C PHE A 272 -8.80 -15.56 12.74
N ARG A 273 -7.69 -15.83 13.41
CA ARG A 273 -7.19 -15.09 14.56
C ARG A 273 -6.38 -13.89 14.06
N MET A 274 -6.74 -12.70 14.51
CA MET A 274 -5.99 -11.48 14.23
C MET A 274 -4.89 -11.33 15.29
N THR A 275 -3.63 -11.26 14.87
CA THR A 275 -2.46 -11.05 15.74
C THR A 275 -1.88 -9.64 15.57
N TYR A 276 -2.65 -8.70 14.99
CA TYR A 276 -2.30 -7.28 14.92
C TYR A 276 -3.56 -6.41 15.12
N SER A 277 -3.50 -5.45 16.04
CA SER A 277 -4.67 -4.66 16.45
C SER A 277 -5.12 -3.63 15.41
N GLY A 278 -4.24 -3.21 14.50
CA GLY A 278 -4.54 -2.25 13.45
C GLY A 278 -4.96 -2.86 12.11
N LEU A 279 -5.25 -4.16 12.05
CA LEU A 279 -5.57 -4.89 10.83
C LEU A 279 -7.06 -5.27 10.78
N ARG A 280 -7.63 -5.21 9.58
CA ARG A 280 -8.92 -5.86 9.27
C ARG A 280 -8.79 -6.76 8.06
N LEU A 281 -9.43 -7.93 8.12
CA LEU A 281 -9.46 -8.89 7.03
C LEU A 281 -10.53 -8.49 6.00
N VAL A 282 -10.17 -8.32 4.74
CA VAL A 282 -11.13 -7.97 3.69
C VAL A 282 -11.87 -9.22 3.20
N ILE A 283 -13.18 -9.15 3.14
CA ILE A 283 -14.05 -10.21 2.60
C ILE A 283 -14.94 -9.67 1.48
N ARG A 284 -15.36 -10.56 0.59
CA ARG A 284 -16.30 -10.26 -0.49
C ARG A 284 -17.43 -11.27 -0.53
N LYS A 285 -18.59 -10.86 -1.04
CA LYS A 285 -19.70 -11.77 -1.30
C LYS A 285 -19.32 -12.68 -2.47
N ALA A 286 -19.45 -13.99 -2.29
CA ALA A 286 -19.15 -14.96 -3.34
C ALA A 286 -20.14 -14.77 -4.49
N ASN A 287 -19.63 -14.74 -5.73
CA ASN A 287 -20.49 -14.76 -6.90
C ASN A 287 -21.20 -16.12 -6.94
N GLN A 288 -22.51 -16.14 -6.69
CA GLN A 288 -23.32 -17.37 -6.74
C GLN A 288 -23.30 -18.05 -8.12
N SER A 289 -22.68 -17.43 -9.13
CA SER A 289 -22.67 -17.87 -10.52
C SER A 289 -21.76 -19.07 -10.82
N PHE A 290 -20.98 -19.61 -9.87
CA PHE A 290 -20.02 -20.70 -10.17
C PHE A 290 -20.31 -22.07 -9.52
N GLN A 291 -21.35 -22.21 -8.67
CA GLN A 291 -21.64 -23.49 -8.01
C GLN A 291 -22.90 -24.23 -8.48
N ALA A 292 -23.65 -23.70 -9.47
CA ALA A 292 -24.90 -24.33 -9.92
C ALA A 292 -24.76 -25.33 -11.10
N THR A 293 -23.58 -25.49 -11.72
CA THR A 293 -23.43 -26.32 -12.95
C THR A 293 -22.47 -27.51 -12.84
N GLY A 294 -21.84 -27.74 -11.69
CA GLY A 294 -20.85 -28.82 -11.53
C GLY A 294 -21.39 -30.22 -11.21
N ALA A 295 -22.67 -30.37 -10.88
CA ALA A 295 -23.20 -31.64 -10.35
C ALA A 295 -24.51 -32.06 -11.04
N LYS A 296 -24.44 -32.34 -12.35
CA LYS A 296 -25.28 -33.32 -13.10
C LYS A 296 -25.11 -33.11 -14.60
N GLN A 297 -24.13 -33.79 -15.21
CA GLN A 297 -24.26 -34.33 -16.57
C GLN A 297 -23.10 -35.30 -16.85
N ALA A 298 -23.20 -36.49 -16.26
CA ALA A 298 -22.68 -37.70 -16.87
C ALA A 298 -23.85 -38.37 -17.61
N THR A 299 -24.08 -38.00 -18.87
CA THR A 299 -24.78 -38.85 -19.84
C THR A 299 -24.54 -38.35 -21.28
N ALA A 300 -23.63 -39.05 -21.95
CA ALA A 300 -23.50 -39.32 -23.40
C ALA A 300 -24.14 -38.38 -24.47
N GLY A 301 -23.27 -37.64 -25.19
CA GLY A 301 -23.23 -37.38 -26.65
C GLY A 301 -24.42 -36.72 -27.39
N PRO A 302 -24.30 -36.33 -28.69
CA PRO A 302 -23.12 -36.26 -29.56
C PRO A 302 -22.85 -34.84 -30.13
N GLN A 303 -21.72 -34.76 -30.84
CA GLN A 303 -21.10 -33.64 -31.57
C GLN A 303 -22.05 -32.59 -32.19
N THR A 304 -21.72 -31.31 -32.01
CA THR A 304 -22.20 -30.23 -32.89
C THR A 304 -21.07 -29.24 -33.17
N GLN A 305 -21.04 -28.80 -34.42
CA GLN A 305 -19.94 -28.19 -35.16
C GLN A 305 -19.55 -26.79 -34.65
N THR A 306 -18.25 -26.51 -34.70
CA THR A 306 -17.61 -25.24 -34.37
C THR A 306 -17.82 -24.20 -35.48
N PRO A 307 -18.37 -23.01 -35.19
CA PRO A 307 -18.21 -21.86 -36.07
C PRO A 307 -16.86 -21.17 -35.78
N ARG A 308 -16.01 -21.13 -36.81
CA ARG A 308 -14.72 -20.45 -36.85
C ARG A 308 -14.95 -18.93 -36.92
N MET A 309 -14.88 -18.22 -35.79
CA MET A 309 -14.75 -16.76 -35.79
C MET A 309 -13.28 -16.36 -35.91
N GLN A 310 -12.94 -15.65 -36.97
CA GLN A 310 -11.69 -14.91 -37.12
C GLN A 310 -11.81 -13.60 -36.33
N VAL A 311 -10.94 -13.39 -35.34
CA VAL A 311 -10.77 -12.11 -34.67
C VAL A 311 -9.49 -11.47 -35.21
N ALA A 312 -9.64 -10.34 -35.90
CA ALA A 312 -8.54 -9.49 -36.33
C ALA A 312 -7.96 -8.76 -35.10
N TYR A 313 -6.67 -8.99 -34.82
CA TYR A 313 -5.93 -8.22 -33.83
C TYR A 313 -5.45 -6.91 -34.47
N SER A 314 -5.83 -5.78 -33.89
CA SER A 314 -5.23 -4.46 -34.17
C SER A 314 -4.04 -4.25 -33.22
N PRO A 315 -2.82 -4.01 -33.70
CA PRO A 315 -1.68 -3.71 -32.85
C PRO A 315 -1.63 -2.20 -32.59
N GLY A 316 -1.65 -1.79 -31.31
CA GLY A 316 -1.28 -0.43 -30.95
C GLY A 316 -2.04 0.17 -29.79
N GLN A 317 -1.72 -0.23 -28.57
CA GLN A 317 -1.75 0.66 -27.40
C GLN A 317 -0.99 -0.02 -26.27
N GLY A 318 0.26 0.39 -26.08
CA GLY A 318 1.09 -0.04 -24.97
C GLY A 318 0.54 0.54 -23.67
N MET A 319 0.09 -0.32 -22.77
CA MET A 319 -0.17 0.05 -21.38
C MET A 319 1.18 0.28 -20.68
N PRO A 320 1.36 1.36 -19.90
CA PRO A 320 2.58 1.57 -19.14
C PRO A 320 2.73 0.48 -18.08
N ALA A 321 3.92 -0.11 -18.01
CA ALA A 321 4.28 -1.06 -16.97
C ALA A 321 4.23 -0.38 -15.59
N PRO A 322 3.76 -1.08 -14.54
CA PRO A 322 3.83 -0.57 -13.18
C PRO A 322 5.31 -0.43 -12.77
N VAL A 323 5.70 0.78 -12.39
CA VAL A 323 7.00 1.08 -11.79
C VAL A 323 6.98 0.52 -10.37
N TYR A 324 7.61 -0.65 -10.18
CA TYR A 324 7.95 -1.14 -8.84
C TYR A 324 9.12 -0.32 -8.30
N GLN A 325 8.83 0.72 -7.52
CA GLN A 325 9.85 1.37 -6.69
C GLN A 325 10.16 0.46 -5.50
N ASN A 326 11.17 -0.39 -5.66
CA ASN A 326 11.89 -1.02 -4.55
C ASN A 326 12.70 0.06 -3.81
N GLY A 327 12.01 0.93 -3.06
CA GLY A 327 12.62 1.85 -2.12
C GLY A 327 12.67 1.21 -0.73
N MET A 328 13.74 0.47 -0.43
CA MET A 328 14.09 0.20 0.97
C MET A 328 14.39 1.53 1.65
N TYR A 329 13.43 2.06 2.41
CA TYR A 329 13.72 3.17 3.32
C TYR A 329 14.33 2.59 4.62
N PRO A 330 15.48 3.09 5.08
CA PRO A 330 16.00 2.71 6.38
C PRO A 330 15.06 3.23 7.47
N MET A 331 14.43 2.31 8.18
CA MET A 331 13.76 2.58 9.46
C MET A 331 14.72 3.34 10.37
N ARG A 332 14.39 4.58 10.73
CA ARG A 332 15.14 5.31 11.75
C ARG A 332 15.01 4.55 13.08
N PRO A 333 16.11 4.28 13.81
CA PRO A 333 16.00 3.67 15.12
C PRO A 333 15.25 4.61 16.07
N ILE A 334 14.25 4.04 16.74
CA ILE A 334 13.53 4.67 17.85
C ILE A 334 14.57 5.07 18.90
N GLY A 335 14.63 6.36 19.21
CA GLY A 335 15.60 6.94 20.14
C GLY A 335 15.53 6.26 21.50
N VAL A 336 16.65 5.67 21.91
CA VAL A 336 16.89 5.24 23.29
C VAL A 336 16.92 6.50 24.16
N MET A 337 16.04 6.57 25.16
CA MET A 337 16.06 7.60 26.19
C MET A 337 17.44 7.65 26.85
N GLN A 338 18.07 8.83 26.88
CA GLN A 338 19.23 9.07 27.74
C GLN A 338 18.76 9.25 29.20
N PRO A 339 19.32 8.53 30.19
CA PRO A 339 19.24 8.92 31.59
C PRO A 339 20.41 9.87 31.89
N GLY A 340 20.10 11.11 32.28
CA GLY A 340 21.13 12.11 32.54
C GLY A 340 20.64 13.33 33.29
N VAL A 341 20.07 13.13 34.49
CA VAL A 341 19.92 14.22 35.47
C VAL A 341 21.16 14.19 36.37
N THR A 342 22.15 15.04 36.07
CA THR A 342 23.26 15.30 36.97
C THR A 342 22.88 16.47 37.87
N MET A 343 22.71 16.19 39.16
CA MET A 343 22.47 17.21 40.20
C MET A 343 23.72 18.09 40.36
N LEU A 344 23.52 19.41 40.36
CA LEU A 344 24.57 20.40 40.69
C LEU A 344 24.85 20.38 42.20
N PRO A 345 26.12 20.47 42.65
CA PRO A 345 26.45 20.63 44.05
C PRO A 345 26.20 22.08 44.49
N GLY A 346 25.27 22.26 45.43
CA GLY A 346 25.10 23.49 46.18
C GLY A 346 26.31 23.75 47.08
N THR A 347 26.93 24.90 46.90
CA THR A 347 27.98 25.42 47.78
C THR A 347 27.37 25.88 49.09
N TYR A 348 27.80 25.27 50.19
CA TYR A 348 27.71 25.87 51.52
C TYR A 348 28.74 27.01 51.62
N ARG A 349 28.26 28.24 51.80
CA ARG A 349 28.85 29.27 52.67
C ARG A 349 27.83 30.32 53.01
#